data_AF-A0AA38M3T3-F1
#
_entry.id   AF-A0AA38M3T3-F1
#
_cell.length_a   1.000
_cell.length_b   1.000
_cell.length_c   1.000
_cell.angle_alpha   90.00
_cell.angle_beta   90.00
_cell.angle_gamma   90.00
#
_symmetry.space_group_name_H-M   'P 1'
#
loop_
_entity.id
_entity.type
_entity.pdbx_description
1 polymer ?
#
loop_
_entity_poly.entity_id
_entity_poly.type
_entity_poly.pdbx_seq_one_letter_code
_entity_poly.pdbx_strand_id
1 'polypeptide(L)'
;MFLNNDDAYRKIEEKDIFVLTQMYKLFFDGKMTSALNKIVAEKQIHQIGHIRALLKQYETVALKGCLNSTDFGKLNLNSKESEEFIKDIKENGDKYGIIKKISEDDDVVFDHQTYAEYFACVWLKNNTEKIVVLKKDFFSPRYNNLRLMFDVMLA
;
A
#
# COMPACT_ATOMS: atom_id res chain seq x y z
N MET A 1 -7.50 -2.90 21.79
CA MET A 1 -7.18 -1.47 21.93
C MET A 1 -5.66 -1.39 22.11
N PHE A 2 -4.93 -1.03 21.05
CA PHE A 2 -3.47 -1.22 20.91
C PHE A 2 -2.64 0.04 21.22
N LEU A 3 -3.20 0.96 22.00
CA LEU A 3 -2.53 2.21 22.37
C LEU A 3 -2.06 2.13 23.82
N ASN A 4 -0.83 1.68 24.03
CA ASN A 4 -0.06 2.09 25.20
C ASN A 4 1.42 2.17 24.82
N ASN A 5 2.01 3.33 25.09
CA ASN A 5 3.39 3.78 24.85
C ASN A 5 3.73 4.23 23.42
N ASP A 6 3.71 5.55 23.20
CA ASP A 6 4.92 6.38 23.30
C ASP A 6 4.59 7.87 23.03
N ASP A 7 5.18 8.77 23.83
CA ASP A 7 4.97 10.24 23.76
C ASP A 7 5.35 10.90 22.42
N ALA A 8 5.92 10.15 21.47
CA ALA A 8 6.27 10.62 20.13
C ALA A 8 5.03 10.91 19.25
N TYR A 9 3.87 10.29 19.54
CA TYR A 9 2.64 10.44 18.75
C TYR A 9 1.92 11.78 18.96
N ARG A 10 2.30 12.58 19.97
CA ARG A 10 1.56 13.81 20.33
C ARG A 10 1.66 14.98 19.34
N LYS A 11 2.48 14.92 18.29
CA LYS A 11 2.64 16.04 17.33
C LYS A 11 1.87 15.92 16.03
N ILE A 12 1.36 14.73 15.69
CA ILE A 12 0.39 14.55 14.60
C ILE A 12 -0.86 14.01 15.27
N GLU A 13 -1.94 14.77 15.26
CA GLU A 13 -3.16 14.33 15.93
C GLU A 13 -3.70 13.08 15.20
N GLU A 14 -4.08 12.03 15.92
CA GLU A 14 -4.67 10.80 15.34
C GLU A 14 -5.83 11.12 14.37
N LYS A 15 -6.53 12.23 14.64
CA LYS A 15 -7.56 12.81 13.79
C LYS A 15 -7.07 13.17 12.39
N ASP A 16 -5.86 13.73 12.25
CA ASP A 16 -5.29 14.10 10.95
C ASP A 16 -5.02 12.86 10.10
N ILE A 17 -4.52 11.80 10.72
CA ILE A 17 -4.24 10.53 10.04
C ILE A 17 -5.54 9.79 9.73
N PHE A 18 -6.54 9.88 10.60
CA PHE A 18 -7.87 9.36 10.31
C PHE A 18 -8.47 10.05 9.09
N VAL A 19 -8.45 11.38 9.05
CA VAL A 19 -8.93 12.14 7.89
C VAL A 19 -8.11 11.76 6.64
N LEU A 20 -6.79 11.65 6.75
CA LEU A 20 -5.91 11.28 5.64
C LEU A 20 -6.23 9.89 5.08
N THR A 21 -6.42 8.88 5.93
CA THR A 21 -6.76 7.52 5.48
C THR A 21 -8.12 7.48 4.80
N GLN A 22 -9.13 8.21 5.30
CA GLN A 22 -10.42 8.34 4.63
C GLN A 22 -10.30 9.08 3.28
N MET A 23 -9.49 10.14 3.22
CA MET A 23 -9.22 10.86 1.98
C MET A 23 -8.54 9.97 0.93
N TYR A 24 -7.53 9.20 1.32
CA TYR A 24 -6.87 8.26 0.41
C TYR A 24 -7.78 7.15 -0.05
N LYS A 25 -8.59 6.59 0.84
CA LYS A 25 -9.61 5.63 0.45
C LYS A 25 -10.54 6.21 -0.62
N LEU A 26 -11.13 7.37 -0.36
CA LEU A 26 -12.01 8.05 -1.32
C LEU A 26 -11.30 8.37 -2.63
N PHE A 27 -10.06 8.86 -2.57
CA PHE A 27 -9.28 9.22 -3.74
C PHE A 27 -8.96 8.01 -4.61
N PHE A 28 -8.41 6.94 -4.04
CA PHE A 28 -8.05 5.74 -4.79
C PHE A 28 -9.29 4.95 -5.24
N ASP A 29 -10.31 4.80 -4.40
CA ASP A 29 -11.58 4.16 -4.78
C ASP A 29 -12.25 4.93 -5.93
N GLY A 30 -12.25 6.27 -5.86
CA GLY A 30 -12.77 7.14 -6.92
C GLY A 30 -11.99 6.99 -8.23
N LYS A 31 -10.65 6.95 -8.16
CA LYS A 31 -9.79 6.75 -9.34
C LYS A 31 -10.03 5.40 -10.00
N MET A 32 -10.16 4.34 -9.21
CA MET A 32 -10.43 2.99 -9.73
C MET A 32 -11.85 2.84 -10.25
N THR A 33 -12.83 3.44 -9.59
CA THR A 33 -14.23 3.46 -10.07
C THR A 33 -14.33 4.20 -11.39
N SER A 34 -13.62 5.32 -11.55
CA SER A 34 -13.55 6.04 -12.83
C SER A 34 -12.96 5.17 -13.94
N ALA A 35 -11.87 4.45 -13.66
CA ALA A 35 -11.26 3.52 -14.61
C ALA A 35 -12.18 2.36 -14.98
N LEU A 36 -12.88 1.77 -14.00
CA LEU A 36 -13.89 0.73 -14.23
C LEU A 36 -15.05 1.24 -15.09
N ASN A 37 -15.58 2.42 -14.79
CA ASN A 37 -16.67 3.02 -15.56
C ASN A 37 -16.26 3.26 -17.01
N LYS A 38 -15.01 3.66 -17.25
CA LYS A 38 -14.46 3.80 -18.61
C LYS A 38 -14.43 2.45 -19.34
N ILE A 39 -13.92 1.39 -18.69
CA ILE A 39 -13.90 0.03 -19.25
C ILE A 39 -15.30 -0.47 -19.58
N VAL A 40 -16.28 -0.24 -18.68
CA VAL A 40 -17.67 -0.63 -18.87
C VAL A 40 -18.29 0.13 -20.05
N ALA A 41 -18.07 1.45 -20.14
CA ALA A 41 -18.52 2.27 -21.25
C ALA A 41 -17.93 1.80 -22.59
N GLU A 42 -16.68 1.35 -22.59
CA GLU A 42 -15.98 0.81 -23.75
C GLU A 42 -16.30 -0.68 -24.02
N LYS A 43 -17.20 -1.31 -23.24
CA LYS A 43 -17.60 -2.73 -23.32
C LYS A 43 -16.44 -3.73 -23.17
N GLN A 44 -15.35 -3.34 -22.52
CA GLN A 44 -14.15 -4.16 -22.29
C GLN A 44 -14.24 -4.95 -20.98
N ILE A 45 -15.39 -5.58 -20.70
CA ILE A 45 -15.73 -6.19 -19.38
C ILE A 45 -14.66 -7.19 -18.88
N HIS A 46 -13.95 -7.87 -19.80
CA HIS A 46 -12.84 -8.77 -19.46
C HIS A 46 -11.69 -8.07 -18.69
N GLN A 47 -11.57 -6.75 -18.78
CA GLN A 47 -10.54 -5.96 -18.08
C GLN A 47 -10.90 -5.58 -16.64
N ILE A 48 -12.13 -5.86 -16.17
CA ILE A 48 -12.53 -5.57 -14.78
C ILE A 48 -11.67 -6.37 -13.78
N GLY A 49 -11.35 -7.64 -14.11
CA GLY A 49 -10.46 -8.47 -13.30
C GLY A 49 -9.05 -7.88 -13.21
N HIS A 50 -8.56 -7.26 -14.28
CA HIS A 50 -7.25 -6.63 -14.33
C HIS A 50 -7.13 -5.43 -13.36
N ILE A 51 -8.17 -4.60 -13.21
CA ILE A 51 -8.13 -3.48 -12.25
C ILE A 51 -8.03 -3.98 -10.80
N ARG A 52 -8.75 -5.05 -10.45
CA ARG A 52 -8.65 -5.62 -9.08
C ARG A 52 -7.29 -6.25 -8.82
N ALA A 53 -6.71 -6.93 -9.82
CA ALA A 53 -5.35 -7.46 -9.73
C ALA A 53 -4.33 -6.32 -9.56
N LEU A 54 -4.52 -5.21 -10.29
CA LEU A 54 -3.67 -4.04 -10.22
C LEU A 54 -3.62 -3.42 -8.81
N LEU A 55 -4.75 -3.31 -8.11
CA LEU A 55 -4.78 -2.81 -6.74
C LEU A 55 -3.90 -3.67 -5.81
N LYS A 56 -4.03 -4.99 -5.91
CA LYS A 56 -3.20 -5.93 -5.13
C LYS A 56 -1.72 -5.81 -5.48
N GLN A 57 -1.39 -5.47 -6.72
CA GLN A 57 -0.01 -5.23 -7.13
C GLN A 57 0.56 -3.97 -6.45
N TYR A 58 -0.18 -2.85 -6.42
CA TYR A 58 0.24 -1.65 -5.66
C TYR A 58 0.43 -1.95 -4.18
N GLU A 59 -0.51 -2.67 -3.56
CA GLU A 59 -0.44 -3.12 -2.17
C GLU A 59 0.85 -3.92 -1.89
N THR A 60 1.18 -4.87 -2.77
CA THR A 60 2.35 -5.75 -2.60
C THR A 60 3.67 -5.00 -2.78
N VAL A 61 3.79 -4.14 -3.80
CA VAL A 61 5.02 -3.35 -4.00
C VAL A 61 5.19 -2.26 -2.95
N ALA A 62 4.09 -1.67 -2.47
CA ALA A 62 4.10 -0.76 -1.35
C ALA A 62 4.62 -1.44 -0.08
N LEU A 63 4.13 -2.65 0.19
CA LEU A 63 4.60 -3.45 1.32
C LEU A 63 6.10 -3.76 1.23
N LYS A 64 6.60 -4.12 0.03
CA LYS A 64 8.03 -4.32 -0.23
C LYS A 64 8.84 -3.05 0.02
N GLY A 65 8.33 -1.88 -0.38
CA GLY A 65 8.99 -0.59 -0.17
C GLY A 65 8.95 -0.09 1.28
N CYS A 66 7.93 -0.44 2.04
CA CYS A 66 7.78 -0.03 3.44
C CYS A 66 8.49 -0.95 4.44
N LEU A 67 8.62 -2.23 4.13
CA LEU A 67 9.30 -3.21 4.97
C LEU A 67 10.78 -3.36 4.58
N ASN A 68 11.61 -3.72 5.54
CA ASN A 68 12.98 -4.13 5.21
C ASN A 68 13.01 -5.51 4.55
N SER A 69 14.09 -5.82 3.84
CA SER A 69 14.23 -7.08 3.12
C SER A 69 14.06 -8.32 4.01
N THR A 70 14.52 -8.27 5.26
CA THR A 70 14.36 -9.36 6.23
C THR A 70 12.89 -9.56 6.62
N ASP A 71 12.18 -8.48 6.94
CA ASP A 71 10.78 -8.53 7.38
C ASP A 71 9.83 -8.84 6.22
N PHE A 72 10.09 -8.29 5.04
CA PHE A 72 9.38 -8.66 3.82
C PHE A 72 9.57 -10.14 3.50
N GLY A 73 10.80 -10.65 3.61
CA GLY A 73 11.11 -12.07 3.39
C GLY A 73 10.34 -13.03 4.30
N LYS A 74 10.03 -12.61 5.54
CA LYS A 74 9.22 -13.43 6.48
C LYS A 74 7.79 -13.66 5.99
N LEU A 75 7.25 -12.79 5.13
CA LEU A 75 5.86 -12.89 4.65
C LEU A 75 5.67 -14.00 3.60
N ASN A 76 6.76 -14.45 2.99
CA ASN A 76 6.81 -15.49 1.94
C ASN A 76 5.77 -15.23 0.83
N LEU A 77 5.81 -14.03 0.26
CA LEU A 77 4.92 -13.63 -0.83
C LEU A 77 5.50 -14.08 -2.17
N ASN A 78 4.63 -14.47 -3.11
CA ASN A 78 5.03 -14.76 -4.48
C ASN A 78 5.46 -13.45 -5.16
N SER A 79 6.76 -13.30 -5.43
CA SER A 79 7.33 -12.07 -6.00
C SER A 79 7.07 -11.94 -7.50
N LYS A 80 6.72 -13.02 -8.21
CA LYS A 80 6.64 -13.02 -9.67
C LYS A 80 5.65 -11.99 -10.23
N GLU A 81 4.45 -11.92 -9.65
CA GLU A 81 3.43 -10.95 -10.09
C GLU A 81 3.84 -9.50 -9.81
N SER A 82 4.62 -9.27 -8.74
CA SER A 82 5.16 -7.95 -8.42
C SER A 82 6.34 -7.57 -9.35
N GLU A 83 7.16 -8.53 -9.75
CA GLU A 83 8.25 -8.33 -10.71
C GLU A 83 7.73 -7.97 -12.10
N GLU A 84 6.71 -8.70 -12.58
CA GLU A 84 6.04 -8.39 -13.85
C GLU A 84 5.39 -6.99 -13.82
N PHE A 85 4.79 -6.61 -12.69
CA PHE A 85 4.20 -5.29 -12.51
C PHE A 85 5.24 -4.17 -12.51
N ILE A 86 6.36 -4.36 -11.79
CA ILE A 86 7.46 -3.38 -11.78
C ILE A 86 8.03 -3.21 -13.19
N LYS A 87 8.18 -4.32 -13.94
CA LYS A 87 8.63 -4.28 -15.33
C LYS A 87 7.66 -3.50 -16.22
N ASP A 88 6.36 -3.75 -16.11
CA ASP A 88 5.34 -3.00 -16.87
C ASP A 88 5.42 -1.50 -16.58
N ILE A 89 5.59 -1.09 -15.32
CA ILE A 89 5.74 0.32 -14.96
C ILE A 89 7.05 0.90 -15.49
N LYS A 90 8.17 0.15 -15.49
CA LYS A 90 9.43 0.61 -16.08
C LYS A 90 9.29 0.89 -17.58
N GLU A 91 8.54 0.05 -18.29
CA GLU A 91 8.39 0.14 -19.75
C GLU A 91 7.32 1.17 -20.16
N ASN A 92 6.19 1.20 -19.46
CA ASN A 92 5.00 1.93 -19.88
C ASN A 92 4.64 3.13 -18.97
N GLY A 93 5.35 3.28 -17.86
CA GLY A 93 5.01 4.25 -16.82
C GLY A 93 3.77 3.83 -16.02
N ASP A 94 3.56 4.48 -14.87
CA ASP A 94 2.36 4.24 -14.09
C ASP A 94 1.17 5.03 -14.62
N LYS A 95 0.20 4.31 -15.19
CA LYS A 95 -1.03 4.88 -15.77
C LYS A 95 -1.88 5.64 -14.76
N TYR A 96 -1.72 5.34 -13.47
CA TYR A 96 -2.52 5.94 -12.40
C TYR A 96 -1.75 6.96 -11.57
N GLY A 97 -0.49 7.29 -11.89
CA GLY A 97 0.28 8.32 -11.18
C GLY A 97 0.35 8.12 -9.65
N ILE A 98 0.31 6.87 -9.20
CA ILE A 98 0.52 6.42 -7.83
C ILE A 98 2.02 6.21 -7.60
N ILE A 99 2.69 5.61 -8.59
CA ILE A 99 4.12 5.37 -8.65
C ILE A 99 4.74 6.43 -9.58
N LYS A 100 5.71 7.15 -9.05
CA LYS A 100 6.42 8.22 -9.77
C LYS A 100 7.51 7.67 -10.67
N LYS A 101 8.28 6.69 -10.18
CA LYS A 101 9.33 6.00 -10.94
C LYS A 101 9.74 4.70 -10.26
N ILE A 102 10.50 3.88 -10.98
CA ILE A 102 11.24 2.76 -10.42
C ILE A 102 12.73 3.13 -10.40
N SER A 103 13.45 2.80 -9.33
CA SER A 103 14.89 3.03 -9.22
C SER A 103 15.69 2.04 -10.10
N GLU A 104 17.00 2.28 -10.19
CA GLU A 104 17.92 1.35 -10.85
C GLU A 104 17.95 -0.01 -10.14
N ASP A 105 17.80 -0.02 -8.82
CA ASP A 105 17.78 -1.21 -7.95
C ASP A 105 16.40 -1.91 -7.85
N ASP A 106 15.47 -1.61 -8.77
CA ASP A 106 14.09 -2.13 -8.77
C ASP A 106 13.23 -1.71 -7.55
N ASP A 107 13.61 -0.64 -6.86
CA ASP A 107 12.79 -0.05 -5.79
C ASP A 107 11.71 0.87 -6.35
N VAL A 108 10.51 0.74 -5.81
CA VAL A 108 9.34 1.53 -6.23
C VAL A 108 9.32 2.87 -5.52
N VAL A 109 9.37 3.96 -6.27
CA VAL A 109 9.24 5.32 -5.74
C VAL A 109 7.82 5.81 -5.99
N PHE A 110 7.04 5.89 -4.91
CA PHE A 110 5.69 6.44 -4.95
C PHE A 110 5.71 7.96 -5.15
N ASP A 111 4.63 8.51 -5.70
CA ASP A 111 4.46 9.95 -5.85
C ASP A 111 4.49 10.66 -4.48
N HIS A 112 3.86 10.04 -3.49
CA HIS A 112 3.98 10.40 -2.08
C HIS A 112 4.28 9.17 -1.23
N GLN A 113 5.20 9.29 -0.26
CA GLN A 113 5.55 8.20 0.65
C GLN A 113 4.33 7.66 1.41
N THR A 114 3.41 8.55 1.76
CA THR A 114 2.16 8.21 2.44
C THR A 114 1.21 7.37 1.58
N TYR A 115 1.37 7.34 0.25
CA TYR A 115 0.68 6.39 -0.61
C TYR A 115 1.21 4.97 -0.41
N ALA A 116 2.54 4.82 -0.32
CA ALA A 116 3.16 3.54 -0.02
C ALA A 116 2.70 3.03 1.36
N GLU A 117 2.73 3.90 2.38
CA GLU A 117 2.25 3.55 3.71
C GLU A 117 0.77 3.13 3.70
N TYR A 118 -0.09 3.88 2.98
CA TYR A 118 -1.50 3.55 2.82
C TYR A 118 -1.71 2.17 2.18
N PHE A 119 -1.11 1.92 1.02
CA PHE A 119 -1.27 0.64 0.31
C PHE A 119 -0.69 -0.54 1.09
N ALA A 120 0.44 -0.34 1.79
CA ALA A 120 0.99 -1.35 2.69
C ALA A 120 0.04 -1.65 3.86
N CYS A 121 -0.57 -0.63 4.49
CA CYS A 121 -1.56 -0.82 5.55
C CYS A 121 -2.83 -1.50 5.05
N VAL A 122 -3.30 -1.20 3.84
CA VAL A 122 -4.43 -1.90 3.21
C VAL A 122 -4.10 -3.39 3.05
N TRP A 123 -2.91 -3.72 2.56
CA TRP A 123 -2.47 -5.11 2.46
C TRP A 123 -2.47 -5.80 3.82
N LEU A 124 -1.83 -5.17 4.83
CA LEU A 124 -1.72 -5.72 6.19
C LEU A 124 -3.11 -5.94 6.82
N LYS A 125 -4.06 -5.02 6.59
CA LYS A 125 -5.44 -5.12 7.08
C LYS A 125 -6.19 -6.31 6.48
N ASN A 126 -5.91 -6.62 5.22
CA ASN A 126 -6.52 -7.75 4.53
C ASN A 126 -5.81 -9.09 4.84
N ASN A 127 -4.62 -9.06 5.46
CA ASN A 127 -3.78 -10.22 5.76
C ASN A 127 -3.30 -10.17 7.22
N THR A 128 -4.21 -9.91 8.17
CA THR A 128 -3.85 -9.69 9.59
C THR A 128 -3.15 -10.89 10.24
N GLU A 129 -3.39 -12.11 9.75
CA GLU A 129 -2.68 -13.32 10.16
C GLU A 129 -1.19 -13.28 9.82
N LYS A 130 -0.80 -12.55 8.76
CA LYS A 130 0.60 -12.36 8.34
C LYS A 130 1.32 -11.33 9.20
N ILE A 131 0.60 -10.42 9.85
CA ILE A 131 1.19 -9.46 10.81
C ILE A 131 1.79 -10.19 12.01
N VAL A 132 1.15 -11.28 12.45
CA VAL A 132 1.67 -12.14 13.52
C VAL A 132 3.07 -12.67 13.18
N VAL A 133 3.36 -12.90 11.90
CA VAL A 133 4.67 -13.35 11.40
C VAL A 133 5.73 -12.24 11.51
N LEU A 134 5.33 -10.98 11.39
CA LEU A 134 6.20 -9.81 11.60
C LEU A 134 6.51 -9.54 13.10
N LYS A 135 5.85 -10.27 14.02
CA LYS A 135 6.11 -10.32 15.47
C LYS A 135 6.42 -8.95 16.09
N LYS A 136 7.43 -8.88 16.97
CA LYS A 136 7.87 -7.65 17.67
C LYS A 136 8.50 -6.63 16.71
N ASP A 137 8.95 -7.06 15.54
CA ASP A 137 9.71 -6.21 14.62
C ASP A 137 8.81 -5.13 14.03
N PHE A 138 7.54 -5.45 13.74
CA PHE A 138 6.54 -4.47 13.30
C PHE A 138 6.25 -3.38 14.35
N PHE A 139 6.40 -3.69 15.65
CA PHE A 139 6.23 -2.75 16.74
C PHE A 139 7.50 -1.98 17.08
N SER A 140 8.58 -2.17 16.32
CA SER A 140 9.79 -1.36 16.50
C SER A 140 9.56 0.08 16.05
N PRO A 141 10.31 1.06 16.61
CA PRO A 141 10.20 2.47 16.22
C PRO A 141 10.38 2.74 14.71
N ARG A 142 11.04 1.82 14.00
CA ARG A 142 11.25 1.88 12.54
C ARG A 142 9.94 1.98 11.77
N TYR A 143 8.89 1.30 12.20
CA TYR A 143 7.62 1.23 11.48
C TYR A 143 6.56 2.14 12.09
N ASN A 144 6.94 3.16 12.86
CA ASN A 144 6.00 4.00 13.58
C ASN A 144 4.94 4.65 12.69
N ASN A 145 5.29 5.16 11.52
CA ASN A 145 4.32 5.76 10.59
C ASN A 145 3.34 4.72 10.06
N LEU A 146 3.87 3.57 9.64
CA LEU A 146 3.08 2.45 9.11
C LEU A 146 2.14 1.89 10.19
N ARG A 147 2.63 1.75 11.43
CA ARG A 147 1.84 1.32 12.59
C ARG A 147 0.73 2.32 12.90
N LEU A 148 1.07 3.60 12.96
CA LEU A 148 0.10 4.66 13.26
C LEU A 148 -1.04 4.69 12.23
N MET A 149 -0.69 4.62 10.95
CA MET A 149 -1.69 4.54 9.88
C MET A 149 -2.50 3.25 9.95
N PHE A 150 -1.86 2.12 10.23
CA PHE A 150 -2.53 0.83 10.39
C PHE A 150 -3.52 0.80 11.56
N ASP A 151 -3.11 1.30 12.73
CA ASP A 151 -3.95 1.38 13.93
C ASP A 151 -5.17 2.26 13.66
N VAL A 152 -4.99 3.41 13.00
CA VAL A 152 -6.08 4.29 12.59
C VAL A 152 -7.03 3.62 11.57
N MET A 153 -6.52 2.80 10.66
CA MET A 153 -7.35 2.05 9.69
C MET A 153 -8.19 0.93 10.32
N LEU A 154 -7.79 0.45 11.50
CA LEU A 154 -8.48 -0.59 12.26
C LEU A 154 -9.47 -0.04 13.29
N ALA A 155 -9.31 1.20 13.72
CA ALA A 155 -10.22 1.91 14.64
C ALA A 155 -11.60 2.16 14.01
#